data_AF-M6ZEX6-F1
#
_entry.id   AF-M6ZEX6-F1
#
_cell.length_a   1.000
_cell.length_b   1.000
_cell.length_c   1.000
_cell.angle_alpha   90.00
_cell.angle_beta   90.00
_cell.angle_gamma   90.00
#
_symmetry.space_group_name_H-M   'P 1'
#
loop_
_entity.id
_entity.type
_entity.pdbx_description
1 polymer ?
#
loop_
_entity_poly.entity_id
_entity_poly.type
_entity_poly.pdbx_seq_one_letter_code
_entity_poly.pdbx_strand_id
1 'polypeptide(L)'
;MPKIEKYLKHTPVLIDDIISTGKTLIQTILHLKKMQMLPPVCICVHGIFADNSFQELMENGVFAVITTNSIEHHSNTIDLGKLIADHKF
;
A
#
# COMPACT_ATOMS: atom_id res chain seq x y z
N MET A 1 19.22 5.38 -9.14
CA MET A 1 17.97 4.59 -9.18
C MET A 1 18.31 3.11 -9.05
N PRO A 2 17.57 2.32 -8.26
CA PRO A 2 17.81 0.87 -8.13
C PRO A 2 17.71 0.18 -9.50
N LYS A 3 18.46 -0.91 -9.70
CA LYS A 3 18.42 -1.70 -10.96
C LYS A 3 17.17 -2.58 -10.99
N ILE A 4 16.03 -1.97 -11.28
CA ILE A 4 14.70 -2.61 -11.26
C ILE A 4 14.61 -3.78 -12.25
N GLU A 5 15.39 -3.77 -13.35
CA GLU A 5 15.41 -4.85 -14.35
C GLU A 5 15.69 -6.24 -13.73
N LYS A 6 16.45 -6.29 -12.63
CA LYS A 6 16.75 -7.54 -11.91
C LYS A 6 15.52 -8.14 -11.22
N TYR A 7 14.48 -7.35 -11.02
CA TYR A 7 13.32 -7.70 -10.20
C TYR A 7 12.02 -7.81 -11.02
N LEU A 8 12.08 -7.80 -12.35
CA LEU A 8 10.88 -7.84 -13.22
C LEU A 8 9.95 -9.03 -12.93
N LYS A 9 10.50 -10.15 -12.43
CA LYS A 9 9.74 -11.36 -12.05
C LYS A 9 9.32 -11.40 -10.57
N HIS A 10 9.57 -10.33 -9.81
CA HIS A 10 9.20 -10.23 -8.39
C HIS A 10 8.01 -9.30 -8.22
N THR A 11 7.23 -9.54 -7.16
CA THR A 11 6.13 -8.67 -6.77
C THR A 11 6.68 -7.46 -6.02
N PRO A 12 6.46 -6.22 -6.51
CA PRO A 12 6.84 -5.03 -5.77
C PRO A 12 5.98 -4.89 -4.51
N VAL A 13 6.60 -4.46 -3.42
CA VAL A 13 5.91 -4.09 -2.18
C VAL A 13 6.13 -2.60 -1.94
N LEU A 14 5.06 -1.82 -1.99
CA LEU A 14 5.07 -0.39 -1.72
C LEU A 14 4.71 -0.21 -0.25
N ILE A 15 5.56 0.50 0.50
CA ILE A 15 5.39 0.71 1.93
C ILE A 15 5.33 2.21 2.18
N ASP A 16 4.32 2.64 2.92
CA ASP A 16 4.15 4.02 3.36
C ASP A 16 3.63 4.07 4.80
N ASP A 17 3.79 5.21 5.48
CA ASP A 17 3.20 5.40 6.81
C ASP A 17 1.72 5.77 6.72
N ILE A 18 1.34 6.57 5.73
CA ILE A 18 -0.01 7.11 5.55
C ILE A 18 -0.44 6.99 4.08
N ILE A 19 -1.63 6.46 3.84
CA ILE A 19 -2.32 6.62 2.56
C ILE A 19 -3.50 7.57 2.77
N SER A 20 -3.31 8.82 2.38
CA SER A 20 -4.37 9.84 2.32
C SER A 20 -5.01 9.84 0.93
N THR A 21 -4.60 10.72 0.01
CA THR A 21 -5.14 10.77 -1.36
C THR A 21 -4.59 9.67 -2.27
N GLY A 22 -3.55 8.94 -1.88
CA GLY A 22 -2.96 7.83 -2.65
C GLY A 22 -2.22 8.22 -3.94
N LYS A 23 -2.15 9.52 -4.30
CA LYS A 23 -1.60 9.96 -5.60
C LYS A 23 -0.16 9.52 -5.85
N THR A 24 0.71 9.58 -4.84
CA THR A 24 2.11 9.14 -4.96
C THR A 24 2.21 7.65 -5.25
N LEU A 25 1.40 6.83 -4.57
CA LEU A 25 1.33 5.39 -4.81
C LEU A 25 0.77 5.10 -6.21
N ILE A 26 -0.28 5.80 -6.65
CA ILE A 26 -0.83 5.66 -8.01
C ILE A 26 0.24 5.94 -9.07
N GLN A 27 0.99 7.04 -8.95
CA GLN A 27 2.09 7.33 -9.90
C GLN A 27 3.15 6.22 -9.91
N THR A 28 3.45 5.65 -8.75
CA THR A 28 4.39 4.54 -8.61
C THR A 28 3.85 3.26 -9.26
N ILE A 29 2.58 2.91 -9.02
CA ILE A 29 1.89 1.78 -9.66
C ILE A 29 1.92 1.93 -11.18
N LEU A 30 1.62 3.12 -11.71
CA LEU A 30 1.66 3.40 -13.14
C LEU A 30 3.08 3.25 -13.71
N HIS A 31 4.11 3.63 -12.95
CA HIS A 31 5.51 3.43 -13.36
C HIS A 31 5.86 1.94 -13.42
N LEU A 32 5.53 1.16 -12.39
CA LEU A 32 5.75 -0.28 -12.34
C LEU A 32 5.03 -1.01 -13.48
N LYS A 33 3.80 -0.59 -13.79
CA LYS A 33 3.01 -1.11 -14.91
C LYS A 33 3.67 -0.83 -16.27
N LYS A 34 4.21 0.37 -16.49
CA LYS A 34 4.98 0.70 -17.70
C LYS A 34 6.22 -0.18 -17.87
N MET A 35 6.82 -0.61 -16.76
CA MET A 35 7.95 -1.54 -16.74
C MET A 35 7.54 -3.02 -16.86
N GLN A 36 6.25 -3.31 -17.02
CA GLN A 36 5.69 -4.66 -17.12
C GLN A 36 6.01 -5.54 -15.89
N MET A 37 6.14 -4.92 -14.72
CA MET A 37 6.28 -5.66 -13.46
C MET A 37 4.95 -6.28 -13.03
N LEU A 38 5.03 -7.25 -12.12
CA LEU A 38 3.85 -7.80 -11.46
C LEU A 38 3.08 -6.70 -10.69
N PRO A 39 1.75 -6.79 -10.60
CA PRO A 39 0.93 -5.87 -9.81
C PRO A 39 1.46 -5.77 -8.36
N PRO A 40 1.69 -4.55 -7.84
CA PRO A 40 2.30 -4.37 -6.52
C PRO A 40 1.31 -4.65 -5.39
N VAL A 41 1.86 -4.94 -4.21
CA VAL A 41 1.11 -4.89 -2.94
C VAL A 41 1.46 -3.58 -2.23
N CYS A 42 0.46 -2.83 -1.79
CA CYS A 42 0.64 -1.65 -0.95
C CYS A 42 0.41 -2.00 0.52
N ILE A 43 1.35 -1.64 1.39
CA ILE A 43 1.25 -1.81 2.83
C ILE A 43 1.36 -0.43 3.48
N CYS A 44 0.44 -0.12 4.39
CA CYS A 44 0.45 1.17 5.09
C CYS A 44 0.03 1.04 6.56
N VAL A 45 0.60 1.87 7.43
CA VAL A 45 0.14 1.95 8.82
C VAL A 45 -1.26 2.58 8.86
N HIS A 46 -1.41 3.82 8.38
CA HIS A 46 -2.65 4.59 8.46
C HIS A 46 -3.36 4.72 7.11
N GLY A 47 -4.38 3.89 6.89
CA GLY A 47 -5.26 3.98 5.72
C GLY A 47 -6.34 5.04 5.90
N ILE A 48 -6.02 6.32 5.68
CA ILE A 48 -6.99 7.43 5.75
C ILE A 48 -7.97 7.38 4.58
N PHE A 49 -7.47 7.04 3.39
CA PHE A 49 -8.22 6.93 2.14
C PHE A 49 -9.23 8.08 1.90
N ALA A 50 -8.72 9.29 1.64
CA ALA A 50 -9.58 10.43 1.36
C ALA A 50 -10.42 10.20 0.08
N ASP A 51 -11.68 10.63 0.11
CA ASP A 51 -12.65 10.48 -0.99
C ASP A 51 -12.74 9.03 -1.50
N ASN A 52 -12.42 8.79 -2.77
CA ASN A 52 -12.48 7.47 -3.40
C ASN A 52 -11.08 6.86 -3.62
N SER A 53 -10.06 7.35 -2.91
CA SER A 53 -8.65 6.99 -3.17
C SER A 53 -8.34 5.51 -3.01
N PHE A 54 -9.04 4.78 -2.13
CA PHE A 54 -8.90 3.31 -2.06
C PHE A 54 -9.29 2.65 -3.39
N GLN A 55 -10.45 3.01 -3.93
CA GLN A 55 -10.93 2.48 -5.20
C GLN A 55 -10.01 2.89 -6.36
N GLU A 56 -9.52 4.12 -6.37
CA GLU A 56 -8.54 4.57 -7.37
C GLU A 56 -7.27 3.72 -7.37
N LEU A 57 -6.76 3.31 -6.20
CA LEU A 57 -5.61 2.40 -6.11
C LEU A 57 -5.90 1.04 -6.76
N MET A 58 -7.07 0.47 -6.46
CA MET A 58 -7.53 -0.80 -7.03
C MET A 58 -7.65 -0.72 -8.56
N GLU A 59 -8.28 0.33 -9.07
CA GLU A 59 -8.49 0.56 -10.50
C GLU A 59 -7.17 0.81 -11.26
N ASN A 60 -6.16 1.39 -10.61
CA ASN A 60 -4.84 1.62 -11.21
C ASN A 60 -3.95 0.37 -11.24
N GLY A 61 -4.38 -0.74 -10.65
CA GLY A 61 -3.75 -2.05 -10.81
C GLY A 61 -2.83 -2.47 -9.66
N VAL A 62 -3.09 -1.99 -8.44
CA VAL A 62 -2.54 -2.65 -7.25
C VAL A 62 -3.18 -4.03 -7.10
N PHE A 63 -2.40 -5.02 -6.66
CA PHE A 63 -2.91 -6.35 -6.34
C PHE A 63 -3.74 -6.34 -5.05
N ALA A 64 -3.21 -5.68 -4.02
CA ALA A 64 -3.85 -5.56 -2.72
C ALA A 64 -3.35 -4.31 -1.99
N VAL A 65 -4.23 -3.71 -1.20
CA VAL A 65 -3.90 -2.69 -0.23
C VAL A 65 -4.13 -3.29 1.16
N ILE A 66 -3.08 -3.35 1.95
CA ILE A 66 -3.06 -3.93 3.30
C ILE A 66 -2.78 -2.79 4.27
N THR A 67 -3.64 -2.63 5.27
CA THR A 67 -3.43 -1.64 6.32
C THR A 67 -3.46 -2.26 7.70
N THR A 68 -2.99 -1.49 8.68
CA THR A 68 -3.26 -1.78 10.08
C THR A 68 -4.65 -1.30 10.49
N ASN A 69 -5.20 -1.82 11.58
CA ASN A 69 -6.43 -1.31 12.19
C ASN A 69 -6.26 -0.02 13.01
N SER A 70 -5.21 0.78 12.75
CA SER A 70 -5.04 2.11 13.36
C SER A 70 -6.16 3.09 12.97
N ILE A 71 -6.78 2.88 11.81
CA ILE A 71 -8.00 3.53 11.33
C ILE A 71 -8.90 2.43 10.77
N GLU A 72 -10.16 2.42 11.20
CA GLU A 72 -11.15 1.43 10.77
C GLU A 72 -11.36 1.49 9.25
N HIS A 73 -11.06 0.39 8.57
CA HIS A 73 -11.28 0.23 7.15
C HIS A 73 -11.30 -1.25 6.75
N HIS A 74 -12.03 -1.61 5.70
CA HIS A 74 -12.12 -3.02 5.26
C HIS A 74 -10.78 -3.59 4.71
N SER A 75 -9.76 -2.75 4.53
CA SER A 75 -8.41 -3.16 4.12
C SER A 75 -7.52 -3.54 5.31
N ASN A 76 -8.00 -3.41 6.54
CA ASN A 76 -7.21 -3.76 7.71
C ASN A 76 -6.96 -5.28 7.76
N THR A 77 -5.71 -5.69 7.67
CA THR A 77 -5.32 -7.11 7.85
C THR A 77 -4.22 -7.30 8.89
N ILE A 78 -3.70 -6.20 9.45
CA ILE A 78 -2.68 -6.18 10.49
C ILE A 78 -3.30 -5.58 11.77
N ASP A 79 -3.37 -6.37 12.84
CA ASP A 79 -3.87 -5.90 14.14
C ASP A 79 -2.74 -5.27 14.97
N LEU A 80 -2.95 -4.04 15.44
CA LEU A 80 -2.06 -3.36 16.38
C LEU A 80 -2.44 -3.58 17.85
N GLY A 81 -3.56 -4.23 18.14
CA GLY A 81 -4.10 -4.37 19.49
C GLY A 81 -3.08 -4.95 20.48
N LYS A 82 -2.42 -6.05 20.10
CA LYS A 82 -1.34 -6.63 20.92
C LYS A 82 -0.17 -5.68 21.12
N LEU A 83 0.30 -5.04 20.06
CA LEU A 83 1.45 -4.14 20.11
C LEU A 83 1.20 -2.96 21.05
N ILE A 84 0.02 -2.35 20.98
CA ILE A 84 -0.39 -1.24 21.85
C ILE A 84 -0.53 -1.71 23.30
N ALA A 85 -1.11 -2.90 23.52
CA ALA A 85 -1.29 -3.45 24.86
C ALA A 85 0.04 -3.77 25.56
N ASP A 86 1.06 -4.21 24.81
CA ASP A 86 2.38 -4.55 25.33
C ASP A 86 3.26 -3.31 25.60
N HIS A 87 2.99 -2.19 24.91
CA HIS A 87 3.77 -0.93 25.00
C HIS A 87 2.96 0.22 25.59
N LYS A 88 2.15 -0.05 26.62
CA LYS A 88 1.43 1.01 27.37
C LYS A 88 2.42 2.05 27.91
N PHE A 89 2.06 3.32 27.75
CA PHE A 89 2.74 4.47 28.36
C PHE A 89 2.87 4.31 29.88
#